data_AF-A0A3A6NM93-F1
#
_entry.id   AF-A0A3A6NM93-F1
#
_cell.length_a   1.000
_cell.length_b   1.000
_cell.length_c   1.000
_cell.angle_alpha   90.00
_cell.angle_beta   90.00
_cell.angle_gamma   90.00
#
_symmetry.space_group_name_H-M   'P 1'
#
loop_
_entity.id
_entity.type
_entity.pdbx_description
1 polymer ?
#
loop_
_entity_poly.entity_id
_entity_poly.type
_entity_poly.pdbx_seq_one_letter_code
_entity_poly.pdbx_strand_id
1 'polypeptide(L)'
;MKKYLAIVLCFPFLMGNPSEAAILAGNVNDIPAENFLLMVKEKEDGETNLTSSQEEINRENGDNETENPENDSPYSPEDIDLLARLVHAEAKGETYQGKIAVAATVLNRIKSADYPDTIPGVIYQNNQYCPVRNGQINRPADEDAFRAVEEALEGNDPTGGALSFFNPSKSSNRWIRSRPYLTRIGNHIFVK
;
A
#
# COMPACT_ATOMS: atom_id res chain seq x y z
N MET A 1 -11.03 -30.68 -2.28
CA MET A 1 -10.80 -29.82 -1.08
C MET A 1 -9.50 -29.08 -1.29
N LYS A 2 -9.57 -27.77 -1.53
CA LYS A 2 -8.40 -26.91 -1.72
C LYS A 2 -7.69 -26.74 -0.37
N LYS A 3 -6.46 -27.24 -0.24
CA LYS A 3 -5.68 -27.19 1.01
C LYS A 3 -4.93 -25.88 1.06
N TYR A 4 -5.56 -24.85 1.62
CA TYR A 4 -4.95 -23.54 1.79
C TYR A 4 -4.06 -23.54 3.04
N LEU A 5 -2.75 -23.61 2.84
CA LEU A 5 -1.78 -23.27 3.88
C LEU A 5 -0.50 -22.73 3.23
N ALA A 6 -0.60 -21.57 2.60
CA ALA A 6 0.56 -20.71 2.44
C ALA A 6 0.48 -19.69 3.57
N ILE A 7 1.47 -19.62 4.46
CA ILE A 7 1.50 -18.59 5.50
C ILE A 7 2.65 -17.66 5.11
N VAL A 8 2.33 -16.41 4.77
CA VAL A 8 3.34 -15.34 4.72
C VAL A 8 3.50 -14.94 6.19
N LEU A 9 4.51 -15.55 6.79
CA LEU A 9 4.72 -15.52 8.24
C LEU A 9 5.35 -14.19 8.63
N CYS A 10 4.58 -13.32 9.28
CA CYS A 10 5.19 -12.48 10.30
C CYS A 10 5.24 -13.25 11.62
N PHE A 11 6.45 -13.33 12.17
CA PHE A 11 6.63 -13.37 13.61
C PHE A 11 6.31 -11.96 14.13
N PRO A 12 5.64 -11.83 15.28
CA PRO A 12 5.35 -10.52 15.83
C PRO A 12 6.68 -9.82 16.13
N PHE A 13 6.79 -8.57 15.72
CA PHE A 13 7.67 -7.61 16.38
C PHE A 13 7.10 -7.38 17.79
N LEU A 14 7.33 -8.33 18.68
CA LEU A 14 7.05 -8.26 20.11
C LEU A 14 8.23 -8.93 20.80
N MET A 15 9.29 -8.14 21.05
CA MET A 15 10.12 -8.15 22.28
C MET A 15 11.37 -7.27 22.10
N GLY A 16 11.46 -6.24 22.97
CA GLY A 16 12.62 -5.36 23.23
C GLY A 16 12.21 -3.88 23.23
N ASN A 17 12.12 -3.13 24.34
CA ASN A 17 12.51 -3.31 25.74
C ASN A 17 11.53 -2.53 26.66
N PRO A 18 11.20 -3.01 27.87
CA PRO A 18 10.29 -2.33 28.80
C PRO A 18 10.93 -1.18 29.64
N SER A 19 12.08 -0.63 29.23
CA SER A 19 12.78 0.43 30.00
C SER A 19 12.63 1.85 29.45
N GLU A 20 11.77 2.09 28.47
CA GLU A 20 11.51 3.44 27.93
C GLU A 20 10.02 3.85 27.99
N ALA A 21 9.22 3.14 28.78
CA ALA A 21 7.83 3.54 29.07
C ALA A 21 7.78 4.38 30.36
N ALA A 22 8.33 5.59 30.30
CA ALA A 22 8.04 6.66 31.25
C ALA A 22 8.32 8.01 30.59
N ILE A 23 7.39 8.97 30.80
CA ILE A 23 7.32 10.34 30.24
C ILE A 23 6.58 10.33 28.87
N LEU A 24 5.36 10.84 28.67
CA LEU A 24 4.58 11.87 29.35
C LEU A 24 3.09 11.62 29.04
N ALA A 25 2.31 11.31 30.07
CA ALA A 25 0.87 11.56 30.03
C ALA A 25 0.69 13.09 30.17
N GLY A 26 0.35 13.75 29.07
CA GLY A 26 0.09 15.18 29.00
C GLY A 26 -1.23 15.42 28.28
N ASN A 27 -2.18 15.94 29.03
CA ASN A 27 -3.58 16.18 28.75
C ASN A 27 -3.82 16.92 27.40
N VAL A 28 -4.74 16.40 26.59
CA VAL A 28 -5.34 17.08 25.43
C VAL A 28 -6.41 18.04 25.94
N ASN A 29 -6.05 19.31 26.14
CA ASN A 29 -6.93 20.48 26.18
C ASN A 29 -6.01 21.67 26.45
N ASP A 30 -5.68 22.44 25.41
CA ASP A 30 -5.18 23.84 25.40
C ASP A 30 -4.19 24.07 24.24
N ILE A 31 -4.71 24.37 23.04
CA ILE A 31 -3.93 25.10 22.02
C ILE A 31 -4.82 26.26 21.50
N PRO A 32 -4.45 27.53 21.79
CA PRO A 32 -5.20 28.69 21.32
C PRO A 32 -4.97 28.95 19.82
N ALA A 33 -6.05 29.30 19.13
CA ALA A 33 -6.13 29.51 17.68
C ALA A 33 -5.60 30.89 17.22
N GLU A 34 -4.33 31.20 17.49
CA GLU A 34 -3.77 32.53 17.15
C GLU A 34 -2.47 32.50 16.31
N ASN A 35 -1.93 31.33 15.95
CA ASN A 35 -0.64 31.26 15.22
C ASN A 35 -0.71 30.88 13.74
N PHE A 36 -1.82 31.19 13.07
CA PHE A 36 -1.94 31.08 11.60
C PHE A 36 -1.92 32.44 10.87
N LEU A 37 -1.51 33.52 11.54
CA LEU A 37 -1.61 34.88 10.99
C LEU A 37 -0.27 35.64 10.88
N LEU A 38 0.87 34.94 10.92
CA LEU A 38 2.19 35.61 10.88
C LEU A 38 3.16 34.91 9.93
N MET A 39 2.73 34.70 8.68
CA MET A 39 3.62 34.63 7.54
C MET A 39 2.80 34.85 6.29
N VAL A 40 3.22 35.82 5.46
CA VAL A 40 2.60 36.29 4.20
C VAL A 40 1.57 37.43 4.33
N LYS A 41 2.03 38.59 4.82
CA LYS A 41 1.54 39.90 4.36
C LYS A 41 2.69 40.92 4.44
N GLU A 42 3.37 41.16 3.32
CA GLU A 42 3.89 42.48 2.89
C GLU A 42 4.20 42.42 1.39
N LYS A 43 3.24 42.85 0.57
CA LYS A 43 3.43 43.58 -0.68
C LYS A 43 2.05 44.01 -1.18
N GLU A 44 1.66 45.21 -0.76
CA GLU A 44 0.56 45.97 -1.34
C GLU A 44 1.16 47.18 -2.04
N ASP A 45 1.00 47.24 -3.35
CA ASP A 45 1.03 48.47 -4.11
C ASP A 45 0.36 48.25 -5.48
N GLY A 46 -0.79 48.91 -5.70
CA GLY A 46 -1.36 49.13 -7.05
C GLY A 46 -2.88 49.00 -7.17
N GLU A 47 -3.61 50.08 -6.86
CA GLU A 47 -5.06 50.27 -7.06
C GLU A 47 -5.50 50.26 -8.55
N THR A 48 -6.76 49.87 -8.83
CA THR A 48 -7.84 50.76 -9.33
C THR A 48 -9.17 50.01 -9.53
N ASN A 49 -10.25 50.67 -9.09
CA ASN A 49 -11.66 50.26 -9.16
C ASN A 49 -12.26 50.40 -10.58
N LEU A 50 -13.34 49.66 -10.91
CA LEU A 50 -14.71 50.20 -11.07
C LEU A 50 -15.75 49.18 -11.59
N THR A 51 -16.88 49.11 -10.86
CA THR A 51 -18.28 49.06 -11.34
C THR A 51 -18.83 47.86 -12.14
N SER A 52 -19.66 47.09 -11.43
CA SER A 52 -21.04 46.65 -11.74
C SER A 52 -21.49 46.60 -13.20
N SER A 53 -21.94 45.43 -13.65
CA SER A 53 -23.25 45.20 -14.30
C SER A 53 -23.46 43.69 -14.50
N GLN A 54 -24.60 43.17 -14.06
CA GLN A 54 -25.15 41.91 -14.54
C GLN A 54 -25.64 42.10 -15.98
N GLU A 55 -25.33 41.18 -16.89
CA GLU A 55 -26.22 40.83 -18.01
C GLU A 55 -25.92 39.41 -18.49
N GLU A 56 -27.00 38.65 -18.68
CA GLU A 56 -27.05 37.26 -19.12
C GLU A 56 -26.63 37.09 -20.58
N ILE A 57 -25.96 35.98 -20.90
CA ILE A 57 -26.18 35.28 -22.17
C ILE A 57 -26.24 33.77 -21.94
N ASN A 58 -27.36 33.21 -22.37
CA ASN A 58 -27.75 31.81 -22.32
C ASN A 58 -27.11 30.99 -23.45
N ARG A 59 -26.77 29.73 -23.10
CA ARG A 59 -26.71 28.51 -23.95
C ARG A 59 -25.59 28.40 -24.99
N GLU A 60 -24.78 27.36 -24.80
CA GLU A 60 -24.77 26.21 -25.71
C GLU A 60 -24.31 24.95 -24.96
N ASN A 61 -25.02 23.85 -25.24
CA ASN A 61 -24.77 22.53 -24.72
C ASN A 61 -23.43 22.02 -25.27
N GLY A 62 -22.60 21.51 -24.37
CA GLY A 62 -21.43 20.72 -24.70
C GLY A 62 -21.21 19.78 -23.55
N ASP A 63 -21.84 18.60 -23.63
CA ASP A 63 -21.53 17.47 -22.78
C ASP A 63 -20.07 17.13 -23.05
N ASN A 64 -19.17 17.73 -22.27
CA ASN A 64 -17.76 17.40 -22.28
C ASN A 64 -17.65 16.09 -21.50
N GLU A 65 -17.99 14.99 -22.19
CA GLU A 65 -17.55 13.65 -21.83
C GLU A 65 -16.04 13.74 -21.69
N THR A 66 -15.59 13.89 -20.45
CA THR A 66 -14.19 13.72 -20.11
C THR A 66 -13.94 12.25 -20.36
N GLU A 67 -13.36 11.95 -21.52
CA GLU A 67 -12.84 10.63 -21.87
C GLU A 67 -11.91 10.20 -20.74
N ASN A 68 -12.48 9.45 -19.79
CA ASN A 68 -11.74 8.83 -18.71
C ASN A 68 -10.89 7.76 -19.40
N PRO A 69 -9.56 7.87 -19.45
CA PRO A 69 -8.73 6.88 -20.10
C PRO A 69 -9.08 5.55 -19.44
N GLU A 70 -9.63 4.63 -20.23
CA GLU A 70 -10.00 3.31 -19.73
C GLU A 70 -8.75 2.71 -19.09
N ASN A 71 -8.79 2.60 -17.77
CA ASN A 71 -7.74 1.92 -17.03
C ASN A 71 -7.87 0.44 -17.42
N ASP A 72 -7.10 0.03 -18.43
CA ASP A 72 -7.04 -1.33 -18.99
C ASP A 72 -6.64 -2.41 -17.94
N SER A 73 -6.38 -2.02 -16.69
CA SER A 73 -6.17 -2.94 -15.59
C SER A 73 -7.48 -3.67 -15.24
N PRO A 74 -7.48 -5.02 -15.16
CA PRO A 74 -8.66 -5.78 -14.73
C PRO A 74 -8.98 -5.62 -13.23
N TYR A 75 -8.23 -4.78 -12.50
CA TYR A 75 -8.36 -4.56 -11.07
C TYR A 75 -8.90 -3.15 -10.79
N SER A 76 -9.83 -3.05 -9.84
CA SER A 76 -10.40 -1.76 -9.47
C SER A 76 -9.37 -0.89 -8.71
N PRO A 77 -9.59 0.43 -8.62
CA PRO A 77 -8.75 1.31 -7.80
C PRO A 77 -8.65 0.85 -6.33
N GLU A 78 -9.73 0.31 -5.77
CA GLU A 78 -9.76 -0.21 -4.40
C GLU A 78 -8.91 -1.47 -4.23
N ASP A 79 -8.86 -2.34 -5.25
CA ASP A 79 -7.99 -3.52 -5.25
C ASP A 79 -6.51 -3.11 -5.33
N ILE A 80 -6.19 -2.12 -6.16
CA ILE A 80 -4.84 -1.57 -6.29
C ILE A 80 -4.40 -0.92 -4.98
N ASP A 81 -5.25 -0.11 -4.36
CA ASP A 81 -4.99 0.48 -3.05
C ASP A 81 -4.78 -0.59 -1.97
N LEU A 82 -5.64 -1.62 -1.92
CA LEU A 82 -5.48 -2.72 -0.96
C LEU A 82 -4.15 -3.46 -1.14
N LEU A 83 -3.77 -3.75 -2.39
CA LEU A 83 -2.51 -4.40 -2.70
C LEU A 83 -1.31 -3.51 -2.33
N ALA A 84 -1.37 -2.21 -2.61
CA ALA A 84 -0.33 -1.26 -2.23
C ALA A 84 -0.17 -1.18 -0.71
N ARG A 85 -1.27 -1.15 0.06
CA ARG A 85 -1.23 -1.17 1.53
C ARG A 85 -0.58 -2.44 2.06
N LEU A 86 -0.88 -3.58 1.45
CA LEU A 86 -0.21 -4.84 1.81
C LEU A 86 1.29 -4.78 1.52
N VAL A 87 1.69 -4.35 0.32
CA VAL A 87 3.11 -4.22 -0.07
C VAL A 87 3.84 -3.28 0.86
N HIS A 88 3.24 -2.13 1.19
CA HIS A 88 3.79 -1.19 2.15
C HIS A 88 4.03 -1.86 3.51
N ALA A 89 3.07 -2.62 4.01
CA ALA A 89 3.18 -3.24 5.33
C ALA A 89 4.16 -4.43 5.37
N GLU A 90 4.25 -5.24 4.32
CA GLU A 90 5.11 -6.43 4.25
C GLU A 90 6.55 -6.11 3.83
N ALA A 91 6.75 -5.09 2.99
CA ALA A 91 8.05 -4.74 2.40
C ALA A 91 8.57 -3.37 2.85
N LYS A 92 8.08 -2.84 3.98
CA LYS A 92 8.61 -1.58 4.54
C LYS A 92 10.11 -1.70 4.83
N GLY A 93 10.90 -0.81 4.24
CA GLY A 93 12.36 -0.80 4.39
C GLY A 93 13.11 -1.82 3.53
N GLU A 94 12.40 -2.58 2.69
CA GLU A 94 13.03 -3.38 1.64
C GLU A 94 13.38 -2.50 0.42
N THR A 95 14.25 -3.04 -0.44
CA THR A 95 14.55 -2.42 -1.74
C THR A 95 13.29 -2.29 -2.60
N TYR A 96 13.24 -1.33 -3.52
CA TYR A 96 12.13 -1.17 -4.46
C TYR A 96 11.79 -2.45 -5.24
N GLN A 97 12.81 -3.17 -5.74
CA GLN A 97 12.63 -4.49 -6.36
C GLN A 97 11.99 -5.53 -5.42
N GLY A 98 12.23 -5.42 -4.11
CA GLY A 98 11.60 -6.24 -3.08
C GLY A 98 10.11 -5.92 -2.88
N LYS A 99 9.72 -4.64 -3.05
CA LYS A 99 8.30 -4.23 -3.06
C LYS A 99 7.58 -4.83 -4.27
N ILE A 100 8.18 -4.74 -5.47
CA ILE A 100 7.65 -5.37 -6.70
C ILE A 100 7.51 -6.88 -6.49
N ALA A 101 8.53 -7.52 -5.91
CA ALA A 101 8.54 -8.95 -5.64
C ALA A 101 7.36 -9.40 -4.75
N VAL A 102 7.02 -8.64 -3.70
CA VAL A 102 5.87 -8.94 -2.83
C VAL A 102 4.56 -8.81 -3.60
N ALA A 103 4.39 -7.73 -4.37
CA ALA A 103 3.21 -7.53 -5.22
C ALA A 103 3.03 -8.69 -6.21
N ALA A 104 4.10 -9.08 -6.90
CA ALA A 104 4.12 -10.19 -7.85
C ALA A 104 3.68 -11.52 -7.21
N THR A 105 4.04 -11.80 -5.94
CA THR A 105 3.55 -13.03 -5.28
C THR A 105 2.04 -13.08 -5.11
N VAL A 106 1.38 -11.94 -4.90
CA VAL A 106 -0.09 -11.87 -4.83
C VAL A 106 -0.69 -12.18 -6.20
N LEU A 107 -0.16 -11.54 -7.25
CA LEU A 107 -0.62 -11.74 -8.63
C LEU A 107 -0.37 -13.17 -9.12
N ASN A 108 0.74 -13.79 -8.72
CA ASN A 108 1.06 -15.19 -9.01
C ASN A 108 0.07 -16.16 -8.35
N ARG A 109 -0.43 -15.82 -7.17
CA ARG A 109 -1.49 -16.60 -6.51
C ARG A 109 -2.80 -16.49 -7.27
N ILE A 110 -3.20 -15.29 -7.69
CA ILE A 110 -4.41 -15.10 -8.51
C ILE A 110 -4.35 -15.95 -9.79
N LYS A 111 -3.18 -16.06 -10.42
CA LYS A 111 -2.96 -16.90 -11.61
C LYS A 111 -2.92 -18.41 -11.33
N SER A 112 -2.88 -18.83 -10.06
CA SER A 112 -2.75 -20.24 -9.66
C SER A 112 -4.10 -20.83 -9.24
N ALA A 113 -4.41 -22.03 -9.74
CA ALA A 113 -5.64 -22.75 -9.40
C ALA A 113 -5.77 -23.12 -7.91
N ASP A 114 -4.65 -23.08 -7.17
CA ASP A 114 -4.59 -23.39 -5.73
C ASP A 114 -5.06 -22.24 -4.84
N TYR A 115 -5.28 -21.05 -5.38
CA TYR A 115 -5.61 -19.83 -4.64
C TYR A 115 -6.93 -19.21 -5.14
N PRO A 116 -7.50 -18.24 -4.39
CA PRO A 116 -8.54 -17.36 -4.90
C PRO A 116 -8.06 -16.53 -6.08
N ASP A 117 -8.99 -16.14 -6.93
CA ASP A 117 -8.79 -15.45 -8.21
C ASP A 117 -8.98 -13.92 -8.10
N THR A 118 -9.03 -13.37 -6.88
CA THR A 118 -9.17 -11.93 -6.63
C THR A 118 -8.13 -11.44 -5.63
N ILE A 119 -7.73 -10.16 -5.74
CA ILE A 119 -6.79 -9.52 -4.80
C ILE A 119 -7.32 -9.61 -3.35
N PRO A 120 -8.56 -9.18 -3.03
CA PRO A 120 -9.09 -9.33 -1.67
C PRO A 120 -9.17 -10.79 -1.25
N GLY A 121 -9.53 -11.68 -2.17
CA GLY A 121 -9.59 -13.12 -1.92
C GLY A 121 -8.26 -13.70 -1.44
N VAL A 122 -7.14 -13.31 -2.06
CA VAL A 122 -5.78 -13.72 -1.67
C VAL A 122 -5.32 -13.03 -0.38
N ILE A 123 -5.57 -11.72 -0.25
CA ILE A 123 -5.08 -10.93 0.89
C ILE A 123 -5.77 -11.32 2.19
N TYR A 124 -7.09 -11.53 2.16
CA TYR A 124 -7.87 -11.87 3.35
C TYR A 124 -7.94 -13.38 3.65
N GLN A 125 -7.16 -14.21 2.95
CA GLN A 125 -7.04 -15.61 3.34
C GLN A 125 -6.58 -15.73 4.80
N ASN A 126 -7.21 -16.66 5.53
CA ASN A 126 -7.00 -16.78 6.96
C ASN A 126 -5.52 -17.03 7.31
N ASN A 127 -4.97 -16.20 8.19
CA ASN A 127 -3.55 -16.22 8.59
C ASN A 127 -2.54 -16.07 7.43
N GLN A 128 -2.96 -15.57 6.27
CA GLN A 128 -2.08 -15.46 5.12
C GLN A 128 -1.06 -14.33 5.29
N TYR A 129 -1.52 -13.14 5.71
CA TYR A 129 -0.71 -11.94 5.88
C TYR A 129 -0.92 -11.34 7.27
N CYS A 130 0.16 -10.94 7.93
CA CYS A 130 0.08 -10.36 9.27
C CYS A 130 -0.56 -8.97 9.35
N PRO A 131 -0.34 -8.06 8.39
CA PRO A 131 -0.95 -6.74 8.36
C PRO A 131 -2.48 -6.78 8.45
N VAL A 132 -3.09 -7.84 7.93
CA VAL A 132 -4.54 -8.08 8.04
C VAL A 132 -4.95 -8.31 9.48
N ARG A 133 -4.21 -9.16 10.21
CA ARG A 133 -4.54 -9.52 11.60
C ARG A 133 -4.27 -8.41 12.59
N ASN A 134 -3.20 -7.64 12.40
CA ASN A 134 -2.80 -6.58 13.32
C ASN A 134 -3.36 -5.19 12.95
N GLY A 135 -4.20 -5.11 11.90
CA GLY A 135 -4.83 -3.88 11.43
C GLY A 135 -3.92 -2.92 10.67
N GLN A 136 -2.64 -3.24 10.45
CA GLN A 136 -1.74 -2.42 9.63
C GLN A 136 -2.21 -2.32 8.18
N ILE A 137 -2.98 -3.31 7.69
CA ILE A 137 -3.58 -3.26 6.37
C ILE A 137 -4.46 -2.02 6.19
N ASN A 138 -5.02 -1.43 7.25
CA ASN A 138 -5.89 -0.25 7.16
C ASN A 138 -5.11 1.08 7.11
N ARG A 139 -3.78 1.04 7.11
CA ARG A 139 -2.93 2.24 7.00
C ARG A 139 -2.64 2.54 5.54
N PRO A 140 -2.52 3.82 5.14
CA PRO A 140 -2.21 4.19 3.77
C PRO A 140 -0.83 3.66 3.35
N ALA A 141 -0.70 3.35 2.06
CA ALA A 141 0.56 2.98 1.44
C ALA A 141 1.44 4.21 1.13
N ASP A 142 2.73 4.00 0.91
CA ASP A 142 3.62 5.03 0.36
C ASP A 142 3.62 4.99 -1.18
N GLU A 143 4.11 6.06 -1.80
CA GLU A 143 4.19 6.19 -3.27
C GLU A 143 5.00 5.07 -3.91
N ASP A 144 6.10 4.64 -3.28
CA ASP A 144 6.88 3.49 -3.72
C ASP A 144 6.06 2.19 -3.80
N ALA A 145 5.16 1.95 -2.86
CA ALA A 145 4.33 0.74 -2.88
C ALA A 145 3.33 0.80 -4.03
N PHE A 146 2.74 1.96 -4.32
CA PHE A 146 1.88 2.14 -5.49
C PHE A 146 2.64 1.87 -6.80
N ARG A 147 3.79 2.51 -6.99
CA ARG A 147 4.63 2.29 -8.19
C ARG A 147 5.06 0.83 -8.35
N ALA A 148 5.43 0.18 -7.23
CA ALA A 148 5.80 -1.22 -7.26
C ALA A 148 4.64 -2.15 -7.62
N VAL A 149 3.40 -1.80 -7.24
CA VAL A 149 2.20 -2.53 -7.64
C VAL A 149 1.92 -2.33 -9.12
N GLU A 150 2.01 -1.11 -9.63
CA GLU A 150 1.86 -0.81 -11.07
C GLU A 150 2.84 -1.62 -11.91
N GLU A 151 4.13 -1.63 -11.56
CA GLU A 151 5.12 -2.45 -12.28
C GLU A 151 4.81 -3.95 -12.24
N ALA A 152 4.32 -4.46 -11.11
CA ALA A 152 3.92 -5.86 -11.01
C ALA A 152 2.69 -6.18 -11.87
N LEU A 153 1.75 -5.24 -11.97
CA LEU A 153 0.56 -5.34 -12.83
C LEU A 153 0.92 -5.33 -14.32
N GLU A 154 1.94 -4.56 -14.71
CA GLU A 154 2.55 -4.59 -16.05
C GLU A 154 3.29 -5.90 -16.35
N GLY A 155 3.43 -6.77 -15.35
CA GLY A 155 3.99 -8.12 -15.50
C GLY A 155 5.43 -8.26 -15.00
N ASN A 156 6.01 -7.25 -14.36
CA ASN A 156 7.32 -7.37 -13.74
C ASN A 156 7.27 -8.33 -12.54
N ASP A 157 7.87 -9.51 -12.69
CA ASP A 157 8.05 -10.47 -11.60
C ASP A 157 9.53 -10.83 -11.40
N PRO A 158 10.25 -10.14 -10.49
CA PRO A 158 11.65 -10.43 -10.21
C PRO A 158 11.85 -11.75 -9.43
N THR A 159 10.77 -12.43 -9.02
CA THR A 159 10.83 -13.65 -8.20
C THR A 159 10.88 -14.93 -9.02
N GLY A 160 10.53 -14.87 -10.31
CA GLY A 160 10.41 -16.05 -11.18
C GLY A 160 9.21 -16.93 -10.84
N GLY A 161 8.07 -16.35 -10.46
CA GLY A 161 6.83 -17.09 -10.18
C GLY A 161 6.70 -17.56 -8.73
N ALA A 162 7.24 -16.84 -7.75
CA ALA A 162 7.10 -17.20 -6.35
C ALA A 162 5.66 -17.07 -5.87
N LEU A 163 5.27 -18.00 -4.98
CA LEU A 163 3.95 -18.04 -4.36
C LEU A 163 4.00 -17.67 -2.89
N SER A 164 5.19 -17.57 -2.28
CA SER A 164 5.37 -17.17 -0.89
C SER A 164 6.77 -16.59 -0.66
N PHE A 165 6.93 -15.89 0.46
CA PHE A 165 8.22 -15.37 0.89
C PHE A 165 8.33 -15.39 2.41
N PHE A 166 9.56 -15.28 2.93
CA PHE A 166 9.82 -15.11 4.35
C PHE A 166 11.15 -14.40 4.59
N ASN A 167 11.26 -13.72 5.74
CA ASN A 167 12.53 -13.19 6.22
C ASN A 167 13.23 -14.27 7.08
N PRO A 168 14.38 -14.83 6.66
CA PRO A 168 15.06 -15.91 7.38
C PRO A 168 15.59 -15.49 8.74
N SER A 169 15.78 -14.18 8.99
CA SER A 169 16.19 -13.64 10.29
C SER A 169 15.02 -13.49 11.26
N LYS A 170 13.77 -13.51 10.76
CA LYS A 170 12.55 -13.33 11.58
C LYS A 170 11.70 -14.60 11.66
N SER A 171 11.84 -15.55 10.74
CA SER A 171 10.99 -16.74 10.66
C SER A 171 11.80 -18.04 10.69
N SER A 172 11.48 -18.87 11.69
CA SER A 172 12.01 -20.22 11.87
C SER A 172 11.06 -21.34 11.40
N ASN A 173 9.94 -20.98 10.75
CA ASN A 173 8.91 -21.95 10.37
C ASN A 173 9.46 -23.02 9.41
N ARG A 174 9.32 -24.29 9.80
CA ARG A 174 9.88 -25.42 9.04
C ARG A 174 9.21 -25.62 7.68
N TRP A 175 7.90 -25.40 7.60
CA TRP A 175 7.13 -25.64 6.37
C TRP A 175 7.57 -24.68 5.26
N ILE A 176 7.62 -23.36 5.54
CA ILE A 176 8.02 -22.39 4.50
C ILE A 176 9.47 -22.59 4.06
N ARG A 177 10.34 -23.00 4.99
CA ARG A 177 11.75 -23.28 4.73
C ARG A 177 11.99 -24.57 3.96
N SER A 178 10.99 -25.46 3.89
CA SER A 178 11.04 -26.70 3.10
C SER A 178 10.56 -26.51 1.66
N ARG A 179 10.01 -25.33 1.33
CA ARG A 179 9.52 -25.01 0.00
C ARG A 179 10.69 -24.84 -0.99
N PRO A 180 10.50 -25.17 -2.28
CA PRO A 180 11.50 -24.91 -3.31
C PRO A 180 11.95 -23.45 -3.31
N TYR A 181 13.24 -23.22 -3.10
CA TYR A 181 13.87 -21.91 -3.20
C TYR A 181 13.84 -21.41 -4.65
N LEU A 182 13.51 -20.13 -4.84
CA LEU A 182 13.58 -19.47 -6.14
C LEU A 182 14.66 -18.39 -6.15
N THR A 183 14.55 -17.41 -5.25
CA THR A 183 15.49 -16.29 -5.19
C THR A 183 15.50 -15.63 -3.82
N ARG A 184 16.46 -14.72 -3.60
CA ARG A 184 16.53 -13.82 -2.46
C ARG A 184 16.63 -12.39 -2.97
N ILE A 185 15.72 -11.53 -2.52
CA ILE A 185 15.70 -10.09 -2.82
C ILE A 185 15.60 -9.36 -1.49
N GLY A 186 16.60 -8.51 -1.20
CA GLY A 186 16.74 -7.88 0.11
C GLY A 186 16.80 -8.91 1.25
N ASN A 187 15.94 -8.72 2.24
CA ASN A 187 15.84 -9.61 3.40
C ASN A 187 14.86 -10.77 3.19
N HIS A 188 14.19 -10.86 2.04
CA HIS A 188 13.20 -11.91 1.77
C HIS A 188 13.77 -13.03 0.89
N ILE A 189 13.49 -14.27 1.31
CA ILE A 189 13.63 -15.45 0.47
C ILE A 189 12.26 -15.76 -0.13
N PHE A 190 12.22 -15.91 -1.45
CA PHE A 190 11.04 -16.22 -2.24
C PHE A 190 11.02 -17.69 -2.65
N VAL A 191 9.86 -18.34 -2.52
CA VAL A 191 9.69 -19.79 -2.68
C VAL A 191 8.39 -20.14 -3.42
N LYS A 192 8.33 -21.38 -3.93
CA LYS A 192 7.16 -21.95 -4.62
C LYS A 192 6.33 -22.88 -3.73
#